data_AF-A0A1I4H7C5-F1
#
_entry.id   AF-A0A1I4H7C5-F1
#
_cell.length_a   1.000
_cell.length_b   1.000
_cell.length_c   1.000
_cell.angle_alpha   90.00
_cell.angle_beta   90.00
_cell.angle_gamma   90.00
#
_symmetry.space_group_name_H-M   'P 1'
#
loop_
_entity.id
_entity.type
_entity.pdbx_description
1 polymer ?
#
loop_
_entity_poly.entity_id
_entity_poly.type
_entity_poly.pdbx_seq_one_letter_code
_entity_poly.pdbx_strand_id
1 'polypeptide(L)'
;MLTPSKTFHQLNLFETDLLLQLDPSDPLLKLSTVIPWHEFDEAFSIHYTEDTGAPSKPIRLMVGLLILKQLENLSDEAVVLQWKRNPYYQAFCGMPK
;
A
#
# COMPACT_ATOMS: atom_id res chain seq x y z
N MET A 1 -7.39 26.99 -42.03
CA MET A 1 -8.19 26.38 -40.95
C MET A 1 -7.23 25.74 -39.97
N LEU A 2 -7.19 26.24 -38.73
CA LEU A 2 -6.40 25.64 -37.65
C LEU A 2 -7.12 24.36 -37.23
N THR A 3 -6.51 23.20 -37.48
CA THR A 3 -6.99 21.93 -36.95
C THR A 3 -6.95 21.96 -35.43
N PRO A 4 -8.02 21.55 -34.72
CA PRO A 4 -7.96 21.46 -33.27
C PRO A 4 -6.92 20.41 -32.90
N SER A 5 -5.87 20.85 -32.20
CA SER A 5 -4.89 19.95 -31.61
C SER A 5 -5.62 19.00 -30.67
N LYS A 6 -5.33 17.69 -30.75
CA LYS A 6 -5.83 16.73 -29.77
C LYS A 6 -5.39 17.23 -28.40
N THR A 7 -6.34 17.64 -27.57
CA THR A 7 -6.07 18.02 -26.18
C THR A 7 -5.55 16.77 -25.48
N PHE A 8 -4.23 16.62 -25.40
CA PHE A 8 -3.65 15.70 -24.43
C PHE A 8 -4.06 16.26 -23.07
N HIS A 9 -5.01 15.59 -22.41
CA HIS A 9 -5.28 15.83 -21.01
C HIS A 9 -3.98 15.51 -20.28
N GLN A 10 -3.21 16.54 -19.97
CA GLN A 10 -2.10 16.43 -19.05
C GLN A 10 -2.68 15.89 -17.75
N LEU A 11 -2.26 14.68 -17.37
CA LEU A 11 -2.65 14.11 -16.08
C LEU A 11 -2.18 15.07 -15.00
N ASN A 12 -3.10 15.49 -14.13
CA ASN A 12 -2.77 16.35 -13.01
C ASN A 12 -1.74 15.62 -12.14
N LEU A 13 -0.62 16.28 -11.81
CA LEU A 13 0.45 15.73 -10.98
C LEU A 13 -0.07 15.17 -9.65
N PHE A 14 -1.13 15.77 -9.12
CA PHE A 14 -1.76 15.40 -7.86
C PHE A 14 -2.94 14.41 -8.00
N GLU A 15 -3.36 14.10 -9.23
CA GLU A 15 -4.40 13.10 -9.52
C GLU A 15 -3.79 11.74 -9.93
N THR A 16 -2.54 11.74 -10.42
CA THR A 16 -1.82 10.50 -10.70
C THR A 16 -1.70 9.64 -9.44
N ASP A 17 -1.90 8.33 -9.60
CA ASP A 17 -1.72 7.40 -8.50
C ASP A 17 -0.27 7.39 -8.04
N LEU A 18 -0.05 7.56 -6.74
CA LEU A 18 1.28 7.54 -6.16
C LEU A 18 1.96 6.20 -6.50
N LEU A 19 1.16 5.13 -6.63
CA LEU A 19 1.60 3.82 -7.11
C LEU A 19 2.14 3.84 -8.54
N LEU A 20 1.61 4.69 -9.43
CA LEU A 20 2.11 4.85 -10.80
C LEU A 20 3.46 5.58 -10.87
N GLN A 21 3.88 6.23 -9.78
CA GLN A 21 5.18 6.90 -9.69
C GLN A 21 6.27 5.99 -9.11
N LEU A 22 5.91 4.82 -8.58
CA LEU A 22 6.87 3.85 -8.03
C LEU A 22 7.49 3.00 -9.13
N ASP A 23 8.72 2.56 -8.92
CA ASP A 23 9.34 1.58 -9.82
C ASP A 23 8.69 0.20 -9.59
N PRO A 24 7.95 -0.36 -10.58
CA PRO A 24 7.35 -1.69 -10.44
C PRO A 24 8.39 -2.81 -10.32
N SER A 25 9.65 -2.53 -10.65
CA SER A 25 10.76 -3.48 -10.52
C SER A 25 11.32 -3.57 -9.11
N ASP A 26 10.88 -2.70 -8.20
CA ASP A 26 11.36 -2.67 -6.83
C ASP A 26 11.14 -4.03 -6.12
N PRO A 27 12.16 -4.56 -5.41
CA PRO A 27 12.08 -5.86 -4.75
C PRO A 27 10.92 -5.97 -3.75
N LEU A 28 10.57 -4.89 -3.04
CA LEU A 28 9.50 -4.90 -2.06
C LEU A 28 8.13 -5.01 -2.75
N LEU A 29 7.94 -4.32 -3.87
CA LEU A 29 6.69 -4.44 -4.65
C LEU A 29 6.56 -5.84 -5.28
N LYS A 30 7.65 -6.39 -5.80
CA LYS A 30 7.68 -7.79 -6.29
C LYS A 30 7.39 -8.79 -5.18
N LEU A 31 7.91 -8.56 -3.97
CA LEU A 31 7.56 -9.39 -2.82
C LEU A 31 6.06 -9.30 -2.51
N SER A 32 5.50 -8.09 -2.57
CA SER A 32 4.07 -7.86 -2.34
C SER A 32 3.17 -8.61 -3.31
N THR A 33 3.58 -8.83 -4.56
CA THR A 33 2.77 -9.58 -5.54
C THR A 33 2.81 -11.09 -5.35
N VAL A 34 3.85 -11.61 -4.69
CA VAL A 34 4.03 -13.05 -4.46
C VAL A 34 3.35 -13.50 -3.16
N ILE A 35 3.23 -12.61 -2.16
CA ILE A 35 2.59 -12.94 -0.88
C ILE A 35 1.09 -13.22 -1.08
N PRO A 36 0.56 -14.37 -0.62
CA PRO A 36 -0.85 -14.70 -0.72
C PRO A 36 -1.67 -13.96 0.36
N TRP A 37 -1.91 -12.66 0.16
CA TRP A 37 -2.58 -11.81 1.16
C TRP A 37 -3.95 -12.32 1.65
N HIS A 38 -4.71 -12.95 0.75
CA HIS A 38 -6.04 -13.50 1.07
C HIS A 38 -6.03 -14.57 2.18
N GLU A 39 -4.94 -15.34 2.31
CA GLU A 39 -4.82 -16.35 3.37
C GLU A 39 -4.75 -15.69 4.76
N PHE A 40 -4.11 -14.51 4.85
CA PHE A 40 -4.09 -13.73 6.09
C PHE A 40 -5.46 -13.12 6.39
N ASP A 41 -6.15 -12.62 5.36
CA ASP A 41 -7.51 -12.08 5.53
C ASP A 41 -8.44 -13.18 6.08
N GLU A 42 -8.44 -14.37 5.48
CA GLU A 42 -9.25 -15.50 5.95
C GLU A 42 -8.88 -15.92 7.37
N ALA A 43 -7.58 -16.14 7.64
CA ALA A 43 -7.10 -16.62 8.92
C ALA A 43 -7.35 -15.63 10.07
N PHE A 44 -7.23 -14.33 9.82
CA PHE A 44 -7.35 -13.31 10.88
C PHE A 44 -8.73 -12.65 10.94
N SER A 45 -9.58 -12.78 9.92
CA SER A 45 -10.93 -12.21 9.90
C SER A 45 -11.75 -12.58 11.14
N ILE A 46 -11.62 -13.80 11.65
CA ILE A 46 -12.32 -14.31 12.83
C ILE A 46 -12.06 -13.50 14.11
N HIS A 47 -10.98 -12.72 14.15
CA HIS A 47 -10.59 -11.89 15.29
C HIS A 47 -11.13 -10.45 15.20
N TYR A 48 -11.81 -10.12 14.11
CA TYR A 48 -12.38 -8.80 13.87
C TYR A 48 -13.90 -8.91 13.68
N THR A 49 -14.60 -7.84 14.04
CA THR A 49 -16.06 -7.74 13.89
C THR A 49 -16.38 -6.53 13.03
N GLU A 50 -17.23 -6.70 12.02
CA GLU A 50 -17.64 -5.59 11.14
C GLU A 50 -18.66 -4.67 11.83
N ASP A 51 -19.56 -5.25 12.63
CA ASP A 51 -20.75 -4.55 13.14
C ASP A 51 -20.56 -3.84 14.49
N THR A 52 -19.43 -4.06 15.18
CA THR A 52 -19.27 -3.64 16.58
C THR A 52 -17.97 -2.90 16.81
N GLY A 53 -18.07 -1.67 17.30
CA GLY A 53 -16.92 -0.85 17.70
C GLY A 53 -16.33 -0.02 16.58
N ALA A 54 -15.06 0.38 16.74
CA ALA A 54 -14.33 1.12 15.73
C ALA A 54 -13.89 0.18 14.59
N PRO A 55 -13.94 0.63 13.32
CA PRO A 55 -13.54 -0.19 12.20
C PRO A 55 -12.09 -0.65 12.35
N SER A 56 -11.87 -1.94 12.10
CA SER A 56 -10.52 -2.51 12.13
C SER A 56 -9.64 -1.90 11.06
N LYS A 57 -8.33 -1.91 11.30
CA LYS A 57 -7.37 -1.62 10.23
C LYS A 57 -7.34 -2.81 9.26
N PRO A 58 -7.09 -2.60 7.96
CA PRO A 58 -6.93 -3.70 7.02
C PRO A 58 -5.88 -4.70 7.51
N ILE A 59 -6.18 -6.00 7.42
CA ILE A 59 -5.27 -7.07 7.87
C ILE A 59 -3.93 -6.98 7.13
N ARG A 60 -3.97 -6.72 5.81
CA ARG A 60 -2.76 -6.49 5.01
C ARG A 60 -1.87 -5.36 5.54
N LEU A 61 -2.45 -4.28 6.09
CA LEU A 61 -1.67 -3.20 6.69
C LEU A 61 -0.91 -3.70 7.93
N MET A 62 -1.60 -4.43 8.81
CA MET A 62 -1.00 -4.93 10.05
C MET A 62 0.08 -5.98 9.77
N VAL A 63 -0.21 -6.95 8.91
CA VAL A 63 0.75 -8.00 8.52
C VAL A 63 1.93 -7.38 7.75
N GLY A 64 1.68 -6.45 6.84
CA GLY A 64 2.71 -5.76 6.08
C GLY A 64 3.68 -5.00 6.99
N LEU A 65 3.19 -4.30 8.01
CA LEU A 65 4.04 -3.61 8.99
C LEU A 65 4.89 -4.58 9.81
N LEU A 66 4.35 -5.74 10.21
CA LEU A 66 5.12 -6.76 10.93
C LEU A 66 6.24 -7.36 10.06
N ILE A 67 5.96 -7.60 8.77
CA ILE A 67 6.97 -8.07 7.82
C ILE A 67 8.06 -7.01 7.64
N LEU A 68 7.68 -5.75 7.40
CA LEU A 68 8.64 -4.64 7.24
C LEU A 68 9.50 -4.45 8.48
N LYS A 69 8.89 -4.52 9.67
CA LYS A 69 9.61 -4.45 10.95
C LYS A 69 10.72 -5.49 11.03
N GLN A 70 10.42 -6.73 10.65
CA GLN A 70 11.38 -7.83 10.71
C GLN A 70 12.42 -7.77 9.58
N LEU A 71 12.02 -7.37 8.37
CA LEU A 71 12.88 -7.27 7.19
C LEU A 71 13.97 -6.20 7.39
N GLU A 72 13.59 -5.08 7.99
CA GLU A 72 14.44 -3.89 8.17
C GLU A 72 15.02 -3.78 9.59
N ASN A 73 14.70 -4.74 10.46
CA ASN A 73 15.11 -4.78 11.86
C ASN A 73 14.79 -3.48 12.63
N LEU A 74 13.53 -3.03 12.54
CA LEU A 74 13.04 -1.77 13.11
C LEU A 74 12.27 -1.99 14.42
N SER A 75 12.16 -0.93 15.23
CA SER A 75 11.18 -0.88 16.31
C SER A 75 9.76 -0.64 15.78
N ASP A 76 8.75 -0.82 16.64
CA ASP A 76 7.35 -0.58 16.29
C ASP A 76 7.10 0.89 15.91
N GLU A 77 7.72 1.83 16.61
CA GLU A 77 7.59 3.27 16.31
C GLU A 77 8.34 3.62 15.03
N ALA A 78 9.52 3.02 14.82
CA ALA A 78 10.36 3.29 13.67
C ALA A 78 9.69 2.79 12.37
N VAL A 79 9.09 1.60 12.36
CA VAL A 79 8.42 1.07 11.17
C VAL A 79 7.21 1.93 10.81
N VAL A 80 6.44 2.40 11.79
CA VAL A 80 5.28 3.30 11.55
C VAL A 80 5.76 4.65 11.00
N LEU A 81 6.85 5.21 11.54
CA LEU A 81 7.42 6.46 11.05
C LEU A 81 7.94 6.32 9.61
N GLN A 82 8.60 5.22 9.29
CA GLN A 82 9.08 4.96 7.93
C GLN A 82 7.92 4.70 6.97
N TRP A 83 6.92 3.91 7.35
CA TRP A 83 5.71 3.69 6.55
C TRP A 83 5.00 5.01 6.22
N LYS A 84 4.92 5.95 7.16
CA LYS A 84 4.34 7.28 6.91
C LYS A 84 5.12 8.08 5.85
N ARG A 85 6.43 7.89 5.76
CA ARG A 85 7.33 8.66 4.89
C ARG A 85 7.65 7.97 3.56
N ASN A 86 7.52 6.65 3.48
CA ASN A 86 7.97 5.85 2.36
C ASN A 86 6.77 5.28 1.57
N PRO A 87 6.54 5.72 0.32
CA PRO A 87 5.42 5.24 -0.48
C PRO A 87 5.55 3.77 -0.91
N TYR A 88 6.77 3.21 -0.97
CA TYR A 88 6.95 1.77 -1.19
C TYR A 88 6.41 0.93 -0.04
N TYR A 89 6.55 1.42 1.20
CA TYR A 89 6.02 0.72 2.37
C TYR A 89 4.49 0.81 2.42
N GLN A 90 3.93 1.95 2.00
CA GLN A 90 2.48 2.12 1.86
C GLN A 90 1.90 1.18 0.81
N ALA A 91 2.53 1.13 -0.36
CA ALA A 91 2.16 0.22 -1.44
C ALA A 91 2.25 -1.25 -1.02
N PHE A 92 3.35 -1.64 -0.34
CA PHE A 92 3.55 -3.00 0.16
C PHE A 92 2.43 -3.43 1.12
N CYS A 93 2.08 -2.55 2.07
CA CYS A 93 1.00 -2.73 3.03
C CYS A 93 -0.41 -2.65 2.43
N GLY A 94 -0.54 -2.53 1.10
CA GLY A 94 -1.83 -2.51 0.43
C GLY A 94 -2.64 -1.28 0.75
N MET A 95 -2.01 -0.11 0.75
CA MET A 95 -2.70 1.17 0.77
C MET A 95 -3.01 1.60 -0.67
N PRO A 96 -4.20 1.28 -1.24
CA PRO A 96 -4.75 2.02 -2.36
C PRO A 96 -5.39 3.32 -1.85
N LYS A 97 -5.42 4.33 -2.73
CA LYS A 97 -5.94 5.69 -2.52
C LYS A 97 -7.18 5.80 -1.63
#